data_AF-A0A0D0CDC1-F1
#
_entry.id   AF-A0A0D0CDC1-F1
#
_cell.length_a   1.000
_cell.length_b   1.000
_cell.length_c   1.000
_cell.angle_alpha   90.00
_cell.angle_beta   90.00
_cell.angle_gamma   90.00
#
_symmetry.space_group_name_H-M   'P 1'
#
loop_
_entity.id
_entity.type
_entity.pdbx_description
1 polymer ?
#
loop_
_entity_poly.entity_id
_entity_poly.type
_entity_poly.pdbx_seq_one_letter_code
_entity_poly.pdbx_strand_id
1 'polypeptide(L)'
;IDGVWRSNRQRQQADWNQDYQRTVNKDAAQRAQRHANSESDVSLLGTIREAYAGPDTDHWKSAIEEELLNLNSNHVYETVPILEGVTLITSKPIFHIKCDHSGNVECYKACIV
;
A
#
# COMPACT_ATOMS: atom_id res chain seq x y z
N ILE A 1 -50.47 -8.88 50.49
CA ILE A 1 -50.11 -9.91 49.48
C ILE A 1 -49.57 -9.17 48.29
N ASP A 2 -48.29 -9.41 48.03
CA ASP A 2 -47.40 -8.70 47.13
C ASP A 2 -47.63 -9.02 45.65
N GLY A 3 -47.13 -8.13 44.79
CA GLY A 3 -46.92 -8.39 43.37
C GLY A 3 -45.75 -7.60 42.83
N VAL A 4 -44.52 -8.06 43.10
CA VAL A 4 -43.28 -7.49 42.57
C VAL A 4 -43.13 -7.87 41.08
N TRP A 5 -43.17 -6.88 40.20
CA TRP A 5 -42.81 -7.05 38.78
C TRP A 5 -41.30 -7.27 38.65
N ARG A 6 -40.87 -8.50 38.36
CA ARG A 6 -39.48 -8.80 37.99
C ARG A 6 -39.34 -8.75 36.47
N SER A 7 -38.54 -7.80 35.98
CA SER A 7 -38.17 -7.71 34.56
C SER A 7 -37.35 -8.94 34.14
N ASN A 8 -37.81 -9.67 33.13
CA ASN A 8 -37.20 -10.90 32.63
C ASN A 8 -36.17 -10.60 31.52
N ARG A 9 -35.15 -9.79 31.80
CA ARG A 9 -33.99 -9.65 30.90
C ARG A 9 -32.99 -10.74 31.22
N GLN A 10 -33.01 -11.83 30.46
CA GLN A 10 -31.90 -12.78 30.44
C GLN A 10 -30.64 -12.07 29.93
N ARG A 11 -29.62 -11.97 30.78
CA ARG A 11 -28.28 -11.56 30.36
C ARG A 11 -27.68 -12.69 29.53
N GLN A 12 -27.64 -12.52 28.22
CA GLN A 12 -26.80 -13.38 27.38
C GLN A 12 -25.33 -13.06 27.71
N GLN A 13 -24.52 -14.09 27.90
CA GLN A 13 -23.07 -13.94 28.01
C GLN A 13 -22.55 -13.40 26.67
N ALA A 14 -21.71 -12.36 26.71
CA ALA A 14 -21.04 -11.90 25.50
C ALA A 14 -20.18 -13.04 24.96
N ASP A 15 -20.48 -13.50 23.75
CA ASP A 15 -19.68 -14.51 23.06
C ASP A 15 -18.44 -13.82 22.47
N TRP A 16 -17.45 -13.60 23.33
CA TRP A 16 -16.18 -12.95 23.02
C TRP A 16 -15.47 -13.57 21.80
N ASN A 17 -15.75 -14.84 21.48
CA ASN A 17 -15.15 -15.52 20.34
C ASN A 17 -15.78 -15.11 19.00
N GLN A 18 -17.06 -14.73 18.96
CA GLN A 18 -17.69 -14.27 17.71
C GLN A 18 -17.12 -12.94 17.24
N ASP A 19 -16.90 -11.98 18.15
CA ASP A 19 -16.34 -10.68 17.79
C ASP A 19 -14.87 -10.82 17.35
N TYR A 20 -14.12 -11.73 17.98
CA TYR A 20 -12.76 -12.06 17.54
C TYR A 20 -12.74 -12.66 16.14
N GLN A 21 -13.55 -13.70 15.90
CA GLN A 21 -13.66 -14.33 14.58
C GLN A 21 -14.14 -13.36 13.51
N ARG A 22 -15.09 -12.48 13.85
CA ARG A 22 -15.57 -11.42 12.94
C ARG A 22 -14.44 -10.46 12.57
N THR A 23 -13.58 -10.08 13.52
CA THR A 23 -12.45 -9.18 13.27
C THR A 23 -11.40 -9.87 12.39
N VAL A 24 -11.03 -11.10 12.73
CA VAL A 24 -10.09 -11.91 11.94
C VAL A 24 -10.58 -12.12 10.50
N ASN A 25 -11.87 -12.42 10.32
CA ASN A 25 -12.46 -12.60 8.98
C ASN A 25 -12.53 -11.30 8.20
N LYS A 26 -12.81 -10.16 8.85
CA LYS A 26 -12.77 -8.83 8.23
C LYS A 26 -11.35 -8.47 7.77
N ASP A 27 -10.35 -8.72 8.60
CA ASP A 27 -8.94 -8.48 8.28
C ASP A 27 -8.47 -9.39 7.14
N ALA A 28 -8.87 -10.67 7.14
CA ALA A 28 -8.57 -11.60 6.07
C ALA A 28 -9.23 -11.19 4.74
N ALA A 29 -10.49 -10.76 4.77
CA ALA A 29 -11.19 -10.25 3.59
C ALA A 29 -10.53 -8.96 3.07
N GLN A 30 -10.13 -8.04 3.95
CA GLN A 30 -9.44 -6.82 3.57
C GLN A 30 -8.06 -7.11 2.98
N ARG A 31 -7.32 -8.09 3.51
CA ARG A 31 -6.04 -8.54 2.91
C ARG A 31 -6.26 -9.18 1.54
N ALA A 32 -7.26 -10.04 1.40
CA ALA A 32 -7.60 -10.66 0.11
C ALA A 32 -7.99 -9.60 -0.94
N GLN A 33 -8.76 -8.57 -0.55
CA GLN A 33 -9.08 -7.44 -1.43
C GLN A 33 -7.84 -6.63 -1.83
N ARG A 34 -6.89 -6.39 -0.91
CA ARG A 34 -5.61 -5.73 -1.24
C ARG A 34 -4.78 -6.55 -2.23
N HIS A 35 -4.76 -7.87 -2.09
CA HIS A 35 -4.06 -8.75 -3.04
C HIS A 35 -4.76 -8.79 -4.41
N ALA A 36 -6.08 -8.87 -4.45
CA ALA A 36 -6.84 -8.82 -5.70
C ALA A 36 -6.66 -7.48 -6.45
N ASN A 37 -6.62 -6.35 -5.73
CA ASN A 37 -6.34 -5.04 -6.33
C ASN A 37 -4.87 -4.90 -6.74
N SER A 38 -3.94 -5.52 -6.01
CA SER A 38 -2.51 -5.56 -6.35
C SER A 38 -2.19 -6.50 -7.52
N GLU A 39 -3.09 -7.43 -7.89
CA GLU A 39 -2.94 -8.30 -9.07
C GLU A 39 -3.51 -7.66 -10.35
N SER A 40 -4.45 -6.71 -10.22
CA SER A 40 -4.90 -5.85 -11.33
C SER A 40 -3.99 -4.64 -11.57
N ASP A 41 -3.16 -4.27 -10.60
CA ASP A 41 -2.07 -3.31 -10.77
C ASP A 41 -0.88 -4.01 -11.41
N VAL A 42 -0.95 -4.09 -12.72
CA VAL A 42 0.04 -4.72 -13.55
C VAL A 42 1.40 -4.08 -13.26
N SER A 43 2.36 -4.92 -12.88
CA SER A 43 3.80 -4.73 -13.05
C SER A 43 4.17 -4.50 -14.54
N LEU A 44 3.53 -3.55 -15.24
CA LEU A 44 3.66 -3.34 -16.69
C LEU A 44 4.48 -2.10 -17.07
N LEU A 45 5.37 -1.64 -16.21
CA LEU A 45 6.48 -0.83 -16.67
C LEU A 45 7.72 -1.44 -16.06
N GLY A 46 8.18 -2.51 -16.71
CA GLY A 46 9.32 -3.31 -16.24
C GLY A 46 10.63 -2.53 -16.29
N THR A 47 10.63 -1.35 -16.92
CA THR A 47 11.80 -0.47 -17.06
C THR A 47 11.40 1.01 -17.08
N ILE A 48 12.24 1.89 -16.51
CA ILE A 48 12.13 3.37 -16.59
C ILE A 48 11.84 3.85 -18.02
N ARG A 49 12.47 3.21 -19.02
CA ARG A 49 12.32 3.57 -20.43
C ARG A 49 10.86 3.45 -20.90
N GLU A 50 10.13 2.44 -20.44
CA GLU A 50 8.73 2.25 -20.81
C GLU A 50 7.87 3.31 -20.11
N ALA A 51 8.14 3.57 -18.83
CA ALA A 51 7.44 4.60 -18.06
C ALA A 51 7.59 5.99 -18.69
N TYR A 52 8.76 6.29 -19.23
CA TYR A 52 9.07 7.58 -19.86
C TYR A 52 8.73 7.66 -21.35
N ALA A 53 8.23 6.57 -21.95
CA ALA A 53 7.76 6.57 -23.34
C ALA A 53 6.25 6.84 -23.44
N GLY A 54 5.52 6.77 -22.32
CA GLY A 54 4.07 6.90 -22.26
C GLY A 54 3.57 8.34 -22.09
N PRO A 55 2.25 8.57 -22.21
CA PRO A 55 1.63 9.87 -21.94
C PRO A 55 1.78 10.30 -20.46
N ASP A 56 1.92 9.35 -19.54
CA ASP A 56 2.03 9.60 -18.10
C ASP A 56 3.47 9.89 -17.63
N THR A 57 4.39 10.15 -18.57
CA THR A 57 5.82 10.36 -18.30
C THR A 57 6.08 11.41 -17.21
N ASP A 58 5.38 12.53 -17.25
CA ASP A 58 5.61 13.60 -16.28
C ASP A 58 5.14 13.20 -14.87
N HIS A 59 4.06 12.42 -14.76
CA HIS A 59 3.64 11.86 -13.48
C HIS A 59 4.68 10.88 -12.91
N TRP A 60 5.27 10.04 -13.78
CA TRP A 60 6.33 9.12 -13.36
C TRP A 60 7.62 9.84 -12.94
N LYS A 61 8.01 10.90 -13.62
CA LYS A 61 9.16 11.73 -13.20
C LYS A 61 8.92 12.36 -11.84
N SER A 62 7.76 12.98 -11.63
CA SER A 62 7.41 13.58 -10.35
C SER A 62 7.39 12.53 -9.22
N ALA A 63 6.88 11.33 -9.48
CA ALA A 63 6.88 10.26 -8.49
C ALA A 63 8.31 9.79 -8.10
N ILE A 64 9.24 9.74 -9.06
CA ILE A 64 10.66 9.40 -8.76
C ILE A 64 11.33 10.54 -7.98
N GLU A 65 11.08 11.79 -8.36
CA GLU A 65 11.63 12.96 -7.66
C GLU A 65 11.13 13.03 -6.21
N GLU A 66 9.86 12.75 -5.97
CA GLU A 66 9.28 12.67 -4.63
C GLU A 66 9.94 11.58 -3.79
N GLU A 67 10.16 10.38 -4.36
CA GLU A 67 10.83 9.29 -3.64
C GLU A 67 12.30 9.62 -3.34
N LEU A 68 13.03 10.22 -4.28
CA LEU A 68 14.41 10.68 -4.03
C LEU A 68 14.46 11.74 -2.93
N LEU A 69 13.52 12.69 -2.95
CA LEU A 69 13.40 13.71 -1.91
C LEU A 69 13.09 13.08 -0.55
N ASN A 70 12.18 12.10 -0.52
CA ASN A 70 11.82 11.36 0.69
C ASN A 70 13.04 10.61 1.25
N LEU A 71 13.78 9.88 0.41
CA LEU A 71 15.00 9.17 0.81
C LEU A 71 16.08 10.13 1.33
N ASN A 72 16.23 11.30 0.70
CA ASN A 72 17.16 12.34 1.14
C ASN A 72 16.74 12.94 2.49
N SER A 73 15.46 13.28 2.65
CA SER A 73 14.91 13.86 3.89
C SER A 73 15.00 12.91 5.09
N ASN A 74 14.92 11.60 4.83
CA ASN A 74 15.09 10.56 5.84
C ASN A 74 16.55 10.15 6.04
N HIS A 75 17.51 10.79 5.35
CA HIS A 75 18.94 10.47 5.41
C HIS A 75 19.25 8.98 5.18
N VAL A 76 18.53 8.35 4.24
CA VAL A 76 18.67 6.90 3.95
C VAL A 76 19.93 6.60 3.14
N TYR A 77 20.40 7.55 2.32
CA TYR A 77 21.60 7.40 1.50
C TYR A 77 22.51 8.63 1.59
N GLU A 78 23.77 8.42 1.24
CA GLU A 78 24.78 9.48 1.09
C GLU A 78 25.30 9.47 -0.36
N THR A 79 25.50 10.67 -0.93
CA THR A 79 26.11 10.82 -2.24
C THR A 79 27.62 10.72 -2.12
N VAL A 80 28.19 9.59 -2.54
CA VAL A 80 29.64 9.35 -2.56
C VAL A 80 30.21 9.43 -3.98
N PRO A 81 31.45 9.91 -4.16
CA PRO A 81 32.10 9.86 -5.47
C PRO A 81 32.31 8.42 -5.94
N ILE A 82 32.20 8.21 -7.25
CA ILE A 82 32.42 6.90 -7.86
C ILE A 82 33.91 6.56 -7.75
N LEU A 83 34.21 5.42 -7.12
CA LEU A 83 35.57 4.91 -7.01
C LEU A 83 36.02 4.28 -8.33
N GLU A 84 37.25 4.59 -8.75
CA GLU A 84 37.81 4.07 -10.00
C GLU A 84 37.99 2.54 -9.93
N GLY A 85 37.59 1.83 -10.98
CA GLY A 85 37.69 0.38 -11.07
C GLY A 85 36.58 -0.42 -10.37
N VAL A 86 35.56 0.24 -9.81
CA VAL A 86 34.43 -0.44 -9.14
C VAL A 86 33.23 -0.56 -10.07
N THR A 87 32.62 -1.75 -10.12
CA THR A 87 31.33 -1.96 -10.78
C THR A 87 30.21 -1.47 -9.86
N LEU A 88 29.49 -0.43 -10.29
CA LEU A 88 28.35 0.09 -9.56
C LEU A 88 27.16 -0.87 -9.64
N ILE A 89 26.52 -1.08 -8.50
CA ILE A 89 25.23 -1.77 -8.44
C ILE A 89 24.15 -0.71 -8.60
N THR A 90 23.30 -0.88 -9.60
CA THR A 90 22.17 0.02 -9.86
C THR A 90 20.92 -0.48 -9.14
N SER A 91 20.18 0.45 -8.54
CA SER A 91 18.84 0.20 -8.01
C SER A 91 17.81 0.23 -9.13
N LYS A 92 16.71 -0.51 -8.97
CA LYS A 92 15.62 -0.57 -9.95
C LYS A 92 14.38 0.09 -9.36
N PRO A 93 13.84 1.15 -9.98
CA PRO A 93 12.57 1.71 -9.53
C PRO A 93 11.42 0.79 -9.92
N ILE A 94 10.48 0.64 -9.00
CA ILE A 94 9.21 -0.06 -9.17
C ILE A 94 8.12 0.99 -9.26
N PHE A 95 7.30 0.91 -10.31
CA PHE A 95 6.22 1.85 -10.58
C PHE A 95 4.86 1.24 -10.22
N HIS A 96 4.00 2.03 -9.61
CA HIS A 96 2.66 1.63 -9.22
C HIS A 96 1.68 2.79 -9.42
N ILE A 97 0.53 2.52 -10.03
CA ILE A 97 -0.58 3.48 -10.10
C ILE A 97 -1.52 3.13 -8.95
N LYS A 98 -1.94 4.09 -8.14
CA LYS A 98 -3.02 3.84 -7.18
C LYS A 98 -4.31 4.37 -7.77
N CYS A 99 -5.34 3.54 -7.73
CA CYS A 99 -6.67 3.90 -8.20
C CYS A 99 -7.64 4.03 -7.03
N ASP A 100 -8.59 4.95 -7.17
CA ASP A 100 -9.70 5.09 -6.24
C ASP A 100 -10.67 3.88 -6.33
N HIS A 101 -11.65 3.85 -5.43
CA HIS A 101 -12.73 2.86 -5.43
C HIS A 101 -13.59 2.81 -6.72
N SER A 102 -13.50 3.85 -7.56
CA SER A 102 -14.20 3.95 -8.84
C SER A 102 -13.31 3.57 -10.04
N GLY A 103 -12.03 3.26 -9.81
CA GLY A 103 -11.04 2.93 -10.83
C GLY A 103 -10.36 4.14 -11.49
N ASN A 104 -10.56 5.36 -10.99
CA ASN A 104 -9.82 6.54 -11.46
C ASN A 104 -8.44 6.59 -10.83
N VAL A 105 -7.47 7.13 -11.56
CA VAL A 105 -6.11 7.31 -11.04
C VAL A 105 -6.12 8.33 -9.90
N GLU A 106 -5.74 7.88 -8.71
CA GLU A 106 -5.58 8.70 -7.50
C GLU A 106 -4.14 9.24 -7.42
N CYS A 107 -3.14 8.38 -7.58
CA CYS A 107 -1.74 8.82 -7.55
C CYS A 107 -0.80 7.89 -8.32
N TYR A 108 0.32 8.44 -8.77
CA TYR A 108 1.46 7.68 -9.29
C TYR A 108 2.50 7.53 -8.19
N LYS A 109 2.99 6.31 -7.96
CA LYS A 109 3.98 6.01 -6.93
C LYS A 109 5.19 5.31 -7.53
N ALA A 110 6.38 5.76 -7.17
CA ALA A 110 7.65 5.08 -7.46
C ALA A 110 8.31 4.63 -6.15
N CYS A 111 8.94 3.46 -6.16
CA CYS A 111 9.74 2.94 -5.05
C CYS A 111 11.12 2.52 -5.57
N ILE A 112 12.20 3.01 -4.98
CA ILE A 112 13.56 2.61 -5.38
C ILE A 112 14.01 1.45 -4.49
N VAL A 113 14.42 0.34 -5.12
CA VAL A 113 14.91 -0.89 -4.46
C VAL A 113 16.37 -1.14 -4.78
#